data_AF-A0A427G823-F1
#
_entry.id   AF-A0A427G823-F1
#
_cell.length_a   1.000
_cell.length_b   1.000
_cell.length_c   1.000
_cell.angle_alpha   90.00
_cell.angle_beta   90.00
_cell.angle_gamma   90.00
#
_symmetry.space_group_name_H-M   'P 1'
#
loop_
_entity.id
_entity.type
_entity.pdbx_description
1 polymer ?
#
loop_
_entity_poly.entity_id
_entity_poly.type
_entity_poly.pdbx_seq_one_letter_code
_entity_poly.pdbx_strand_id
1 'polypeptide(L)'
;MPEIKPPPSQTFVRLPVLRSVMSGSKVALQVMGSMDVPVSDTQGMYIGPNGYTTDLTQAQDFAPTVSEEQVVVESPGAPGKSAYQLWLDDGHQGTYADYEAYNRGQPGVSPTVEQIQAAVSTYIAANPPAAGQNATDAQVSQAVSVYLGAHPPADGRSVEIQVADGYIQARQTGGAWGSLIAVSSLAGSNGKSIELQKTTTAIQWRQSGGTWADLVLLSAITGPSSKVSLGTVIVTQTANLALSAGIRSVTLTVQGVQKDDDILLFPTAALPAGYAIHNVVANAANTLVVTFSAPLLALGASFTIACRVVALR
;
A
#
# COMPACT_ATOMS: atom_id res chain seq x y z
N MET A 1 -2.70 12.78 30.95
CA MET A 1 -2.21 11.68 31.81
C MET A 1 -1.45 10.70 30.93
N PRO A 2 -0.30 10.15 31.39
CA PRO A 2 0.52 9.28 30.56
C PRO A 2 -0.16 7.92 30.37
N GLU A 3 0.06 7.39 29.18
CA GLU A 3 -0.54 6.20 28.59
C GLU A 3 0.10 4.94 29.19
N ILE A 4 -0.74 4.05 29.75
CA ILE A 4 -0.32 2.70 30.15
C ILE A 4 -0.28 1.87 28.86
N LYS A 5 0.93 1.53 28.42
CA LYS A 5 1.15 0.67 27.25
C LYS A 5 0.78 -0.78 27.62
N PRO A 6 -0.12 -1.46 26.87
CA PRO A 6 -0.37 -2.88 27.07
C PRO A 6 0.86 -3.73 26.64
N PRO A 7 1.05 -4.92 27.23
CA PRO A 7 2.22 -5.76 26.96
C PRO A 7 2.21 -6.33 25.53
N PRO A 8 3.37 -6.67 24.96
CA PRO A 8 3.46 -7.21 23.60
C PRO A 8 2.77 -8.59 23.50
N SER A 9 1.96 -8.75 22.45
CA SER A 9 1.29 -10.00 22.11
C SER A 9 2.31 -11.10 21.81
N GLN A 10 2.35 -12.17 22.61
CA GLN A 10 3.17 -13.34 22.32
C GLN A 10 2.61 -14.08 21.10
N THR A 11 3.48 -14.40 20.14
CA THR A 11 3.16 -15.20 18.96
C THR A 11 3.43 -16.67 19.25
N PHE A 12 2.50 -17.55 18.89
CA PHE A 12 2.60 -18.99 19.12
C PHE A 12 2.72 -19.74 17.79
N VAL A 13 3.48 -20.83 17.76
CA VAL A 13 3.58 -21.78 16.65
C VAL A 13 2.94 -23.09 17.09
N ARG A 14 2.11 -23.63 16.20
CA ARG A 14 1.35 -24.86 16.43
C ARG A 14 2.20 -26.07 16.05
N LEU A 15 2.80 -26.72 17.03
CA LEU A 15 3.63 -27.91 16.84
C LEU A 15 2.81 -29.19 17.04
N PRO A 16 2.99 -30.23 16.22
CA PRO A 16 2.32 -31.50 16.43
C PRO A 16 2.85 -32.17 17.70
N VAL A 17 1.96 -32.66 18.56
CA VAL A 17 2.32 -33.49 19.70
C VAL A 17 2.56 -34.90 19.18
N LEU A 18 3.79 -35.38 19.30
CA LEU A 18 4.21 -36.69 18.81
C LEU A 18 4.40 -37.65 19.97
N ARG A 19 3.97 -38.90 19.80
CA ARG A 19 4.42 -40.02 20.66
C ARG A 19 5.19 -41.04 19.85
N SER A 20 6.18 -41.66 20.46
CA SER A 20 6.81 -42.85 19.89
C SER A 20 5.91 -44.07 20.13
N VAL A 21 5.70 -44.86 19.08
CA VAL A 21 4.95 -46.12 19.12
C VAL A 21 5.85 -47.19 18.53
N MET A 22 6.05 -48.28 19.29
CA MET A 22 6.75 -49.46 18.81
C MET A 22 5.80 -50.25 17.90
N SER A 23 6.19 -50.41 16.64
CA SER A 23 5.54 -51.34 15.71
C SER A 23 6.54 -52.42 15.35
N GLY A 24 6.49 -53.54 16.09
CA GLY A 24 7.52 -54.58 16.05
C GLY A 24 8.87 -54.06 16.56
N SER A 25 9.94 -54.29 15.81
CA SER A 25 11.31 -53.85 16.12
C SER A 25 11.63 -52.41 15.66
N LYS A 26 10.64 -51.66 15.17
CA LYS A 26 10.82 -50.28 14.68
C LYS A 26 10.01 -49.28 15.52
N VAL A 27 10.61 -48.12 15.79
CA VAL A 27 9.95 -46.98 16.42
C VAL A 27 9.35 -46.09 15.33
N ALA A 28 8.05 -45.82 15.41
CA ALA A 28 7.34 -44.87 14.57
C ALA A 28 6.80 -43.71 15.41
N LEU A 29 6.71 -42.50 14.85
CA LEU A 29 6.15 -41.34 15.51
C LEU A 29 4.70 -41.13 15.07
N GLN A 30 3.76 -41.23 16.02
CA GLN A 30 2.34 -41.00 15.78
C GLN A 30 1.93 -39.61 16.27
N VAL A 31 1.31 -38.83 15.40
CA VAL A 31 0.75 -37.51 15.73
C VAL A 31 -0.49 -37.69 16.59
N MET A 32 -0.47 -37.15 17.80
CA MET A 32 -1.54 -37.24 18.79
C MET A 32 -2.41 -35.99 18.87
N GLY A 33 -1.96 -34.88 18.27
CA GLY A 33 -2.63 -33.59 18.36
C GLY A 33 -1.66 -32.48 18.00
N SER A 34 -1.98 -31.25 18.39
CA SER A 34 -1.09 -30.10 18.24
C SER A 34 -1.14 -29.23 19.49
N MET A 35 -0.01 -28.61 19.81
CA MET A 35 0.18 -27.69 20.92
C MET A 35 0.70 -26.37 20.39
N ASP A 36 0.17 -25.25 20.91
CA ASP A 36 0.66 -23.91 20.60
C ASP A 36 1.79 -23.55 21.56
N VAL A 37 3.00 -23.35 21.03
CA VAL A 37 4.21 -23.03 21.79
C VAL A 37 4.69 -21.63 21.40
N PRO A 38 5.08 -20.75 22.35
CA PRO A 38 5.63 -19.44 22.02
C PRO A 38 6.82 -19.57 21.06
N VAL A 39 6.87 -18.75 20.01
CA VAL A 39 7.91 -18.87 18.97
C VAL A 39 9.32 -18.73 19.54
N SER A 40 9.49 -17.97 20.63
CA SER A 40 10.75 -17.81 21.36
C SER A 40 11.33 -19.12 21.90
N ASP A 41 10.47 -20.10 22.19
CA ASP A 41 10.84 -21.33 22.88
C ASP A 41 11.09 -22.49 21.89
N THR A 42 10.94 -22.23 20.58
CA THR A 42 11.08 -23.23 19.51
C THR A 42 12.41 -23.17 18.77
N GLN A 43 13.23 -22.14 19.00
CA GLN A 43 14.54 -22.02 18.35
C GLN A 43 15.53 -23.02 18.96
N GLY A 44 16.00 -23.97 18.14
CA GLY A 44 16.97 -25.01 18.55
C GLY A 44 16.35 -26.32 19.03
N MET A 45 15.05 -26.55 18.82
CA MET A 45 14.40 -27.84 19.06
C MET A 45 14.57 -28.79 17.86
N TYR A 46 15.22 -29.94 18.09
CA TYR A 46 15.37 -31.05 17.17
C TYR A 46 14.43 -32.20 17.54
N ILE A 47 14.14 -33.10 16.60
CA ILE A 47 13.33 -34.30 16.89
C ILE A 47 14.27 -35.45 17.25
N GLY A 48 14.13 -35.95 18.49
CA GLY A 48 14.84 -37.09 19.03
C GLY A 48 13.92 -38.29 19.28
N PRO A 49 14.47 -39.43 19.76
CA PRO A 49 13.73 -40.70 19.91
C PRO A 49 12.49 -40.64 20.81
N ASN A 50 12.45 -39.67 21.74
CA ASN A 50 11.40 -39.49 22.73
C ASN A 50 10.58 -38.20 22.55
N GLY A 51 10.69 -37.53 21.39
CA GLY A 51 10.03 -36.26 21.10
C GLY A 51 11.02 -35.13 20.82
N TYR A 52 10.63 -33.89 21.10
CA TYR A 52 11.48 -32.73 20.85
C TYR A 52 12.60 -32.60 21.90
N THR A 53 13.82 -32.29 21.47
CA THR A 53 14.99 -32.10 22.32
C THR A 53 15.79 -30.89 21.87
N THR A 54 16.46 -30.21 22.80
CA THR A 54 17.41 -29.12 22.50
C THR A 54 18.86 -29.62 22.45
N ASP A 55 19.09 -30.91 22.73
CA ASP A 55 20.39 -31.56 22.65
C ASP A 55 20.65 -32.10 21.23
N LEU A 56 21.53 -31.39 20.52
CA LEU A 56 21.97 -31.68 19.16
C LEU A 56 22.53 -33.10 18.97
N THR A 57 23.11 -33.69 20.02
CA THR A 57 23.73 -35.03 19.92
C THR A 57 22.71 -36.18 19.94
N GLN A 58 21.46 -35.88 20.29
CA GLN A 58 20.33 -36.83 20.31
C GLN A 58 19.32 -36.58 19.18
N ALA A 59 19.62 -35.66 18.25
CA ALA A 59 18.83 -35.40 17.07
C ALA A 59 18.97 -36.56 16.06
N GLN A 60 17.87 -37.09 15.54
CA GLN A 60 17.96 -38.04 14.43
C GLN A 60 18.22 -37.31 13.12
N ASP A 61 19.32 -37.69 12.47
CA ASP A 61 19.79 -37.10 11.21
C ASP A 61 18.87 -37.54 10.05
N PHE A 62 17.84 -36.75 9.77
CA PHE A 62 17.10 -36.86 8.51
C PHE A 62 17.83 -36.03 7.47
N ALA A 63 18.87 -36.60 6.84
CA ALA A 63 19.47 -36.01 5.65
C ALA A 63 18.55 -36.25 4.44
N PRO A 64 17.99 -35.22 3.78
CA PRO A 64 17.50 -35.39 2.43
C PRO A 64 18.67 -35.16 1.46
N THR A 65 19.20 -36.26 0.93
CA THR A 65 19.94 -36.20 -0.33
C THR A 65 18.95 -35.83 -1.42
N VAL A 66 18.93 -34.56 -1.85
CA VAL A 66 18.27 -34.15 -3.09
C VAL A 66 19.31 -33.44 -3.95
N SER A 67 19.65 -34.13 -5.04
CA SER A 67 20.45 -33.68 -6.17
C SER A 67 19.79 -32.50 -6.89
N GLU A 68 20.62 -31.67 -7.53
CA GLU A 68 20.26 -30.57 -8.42
C GLU A 68 19.25 -30.99 -9.50
N GLU A 69 17.96 -30.65 -9.37
CA GLU A 69 17.08 -30.51 -10.53
C GLU A 69 15.86 -29.60 -10.24
N GLN A 70 15.65 -28.62 -11.13
CA GLN A 70 14.49 -27.73 -11.31
C GLN A 70 14.33 -26.50 -10.38
N VAL A 71 14.95 -25.39 -10.79
CA VAL A 71 14.42 -24.04 -10.58
C VAL A 71 13.21 -23.87 -11.51
N VAL A 72 11.99 -23.76 -10.97
CA VAL A 72 10.82 -23.32 -11.73
C VAL A 72 10.49 -21.87 -11.33
N VAL A 73 10.58 -20.98 -12.32
CA VAL A 73 10.14 -19.59 -12.25
C VAL A 73 8.61 -19.57 -12.19
N GLU A 74 8.02 -19.13 -11.08
CA GLU A 74 6.57 -18.92 -11.03
C GLU A 74 6.20 -17.63 -11.79
N SER A 75 5.64 -17.83 -12.99
CA SER A 75 5.01 -16.83 -13.85
C SER A 75 3.87 -16.09 -13.11
N PRO A 76 3.52 -14.83 -13.47
CA PRO A 76 2.35 -14.15 -12.93
C PRO A 76 1.12 -15.07 -12.98
N GLY A 77 0.39 -15.18 -11.86
CA GLY A 77 -0.77 -16.07 -11.76
C GLY A 77 -1.74 -15.87 -12.93
N ALA A 78 -2.26 -16.99 -13.45
CA ALA A 78 -3.13 -16.97 -14.63
C ALA A 78 -4.32 -16.02 -14.42
N PRO A 79 -4.79 -15.31 -15.47
CA PRO A 79 -6.02 -14.54 -15.40
C PRO A 79 -7.18 -15.44 -14.91
N GLY A 80 -8.07 -14.86 -14.11
CA GLY A 80 -9.29 -15.57 -13.67
C GLY A 80 -10.11 -16.08 -14.86
N LYS A 81 -10.90 -17.14 -14.63
CA LYS A 81 -11.75 -17.76 -15.65
C LYS A 81 -12.75 -16.74 -16.20
N SER A 82 -13.00 -16.79 -17.51
CA SER A 82 -14.05 -15.96 -18.13
C SER A 82 -15.44 -16.45 -17.70
N ALA A 83 -16.45 -15.58 -17.77
CA ALA A 83 -17.82 -15.94 -17.40
C ALA A 83 -18.38 -17.16 -18.18
N TYR A 84 -17.98 -17.31 -19.45
CA TYR A 84 -18.28 -18.50 -20.25
C TYR A 84 -17.59 -19.78 -19.72
N GLN A 85 -16.35 -19.65 -19.26
CA GLN A 85 -15.63 -20.79 -18.70
C GLN A 85 -16.21 -21.25 -17.36
N LEU A 86 -16.69 -20.31 -16.53
CA LEU A 86 -17.42 -20.62 -15.30
C LEU A 86 -18.76 -21.30 -15.59
N TRP A 87 -19.47 -20.89 -16.65
CA TRP A 87 -20.70 -21.53 -17.10
C TRP A 87 -20.48 -22.99 -17.51
N LEU A 88 -19.39 -23.29 -18.22
CA LEU A 88 -19.00 -24.67 -18.54
C LEU A 88 -18.63 -25.47 -17.28
N ASP A 89 -17.92 -24.85 -16.32
CA ASP A 89 -17.52 -25.50 -15.07
C ASP A 89 -18.72 -25.83 -14.15
N ASP A 90 -19.82 -25.09 -14.26
CA ASP A 90 -21.08 -25.33 -13.55
C ASP A 90 -21.91 -26.48 -14.17
N GLY A 91 -21.31 -27.23 -15.11
CA GLY A 91 -21.90 -28.42 -15.73
C GLY A 91 -22.74 -28.14 -16.98
N HIS A 92 -22.78 -26.89 -17.46
CA HIS A 92 -23.40 -26.58 -18.72
C HIS A 92 -22.52 -27.00 -19.91
N GLN A 93 -23.16 -27.34 -21.02
CA GLN A 93 -22.49 -27.70 -22.26
C GLN A 93 -23.09 -26.86 -23.39
N GLY A 94 -22.26 -26.36 -24.30
CA GLY A 94 -22.71 -25.55 -25.42
C GLY A 94 -21.62 -24.61 -25.92
N THR A 95 -21.96 -23.83 -26.93
CA THR A 95 -21.15 -22.76 -27.52
C THR A 95 -21.33 -21.45 -26.75
N TYR A 96 -20.49 -20.45 -27.04
CA TYR A 96 -20.67 -19.09 -26.50
C TYR A 96 -22.03 -18.49 -26.88
N ALA A 97 -22.57 -18.85 -28.05
CA ALA A 97 -23.92 -18.43 -28.46
C ALA A 97 -25.00 -19.04 -27.56
N ASP A 98 -24.82 -20.28 -27.09
CA ASP A 98 -25.74 -20.95 -26.16
C ASP A 98 -25.67 -20.30 -24.77
N TYR A 99 -24.47 -19.87 -24.33
CA TYR A 99 -24.29 -19.07 -23.12
C TYR A 99 -24.99 -17.69 -23.22
N GLU A 100 -24.91 -17.01 -24.36
CA GLU A 100 -25.63 -15.75 -24.56
C GLU A 100 -27.15 -15.93 -24.64
N ALA A 101 -27.62 -17.06 -25.15
CA ALA A 101 -29.04 -17.41 -25.15
C ALA A 101 -29.53 -17.73 -23.72
N TYR A 102 -28.72 -18.45 -22.93
CA TYR A 102 -28.96 -18.70 -21.51
C TYR A 102 -29.12 -17.38 -20.73
N ASN A 103 -28.25 -16.40 -20.99
CA ASN A 103 -28.28 -15.10 -20.29
C ASN A 103 -29.40 -14.16 -20.74
N ARG A 104 -29.91 -14.28 -21.98
CA ARG A 104 -30.99 -13.41 -22.49
C ARG A 104 -32.38 -13.76 -21.94
N GLY A 105 -32.52 -14.89 -21.25
CA GLY A 105 -33.82 -15.45 -20.90
C GLY A 105 -34.60 -15.89 -22.15
N GLN A 106 -35.70 -16.62 -21.96
CA GLN A 106 -36.55 -16.96 -23.10
C GLN A 106 -37.24 -15.68 -23.60
N PRO A 107 -37.11 -15.33 -24.90
CA PRO A 107 -37.92 -14.29 -25.51
C PRO A 107 -39.41 -14.58 -25.24
N GLY A 108 -40.21 -13.52 -25.06
CA GLY A 108 -41.66 -13.68 -24.99
C GLY A 108 -42.16 -14.51 -26.17
N VAL A 109 -43.16 -15.37 -25.91
CA VAL A 109 -43.71 -16.27 -26.93
C VAL A 109 -44.17 -15.42 -28.11
N SER A 110 -43.54 -15.60 -29.27
CA SER A 110 -44.00 -14.94 -30.49
C SER A 110 -45.42 -15.41 -30.80
N PRO A 111 -46.30 -14.54 -31.30
CA PRO A 111 -47.65 -14.96 -31.70
C PRO A 111 -47.58 -16.15 -32.64
N THR A 112 -48.41 -17.18 -32.40
CA THR A 112 -48.46 -18.33 -33.31
C THR A 112 -49.05 -17.91 -34.65
N VAL A 113 -48.79 -18.69 -35.70
CA VAL A 113 -49.34 -18.42 -37.05
C VAL A 113 -50.87 -18.36 -36.98
N GLU A 114 -51.51 -19.17 -36.14
CA GLU A 114 -52.95 -19.19 -35.94
C GLU A 114 -53.45 -17.92 -35.26
N GLN A 115 -52.72 -17.39 -34.28
CA GLN A 115 -53.04 -16.13 -33.61
C GLN A 115 -52.93 -14.94 -34.58
N ILE A 116 -51.90 -14.94 -35.42
CA ILE A 116 -51.72 -13.92 -36.47
C ILE A 116 -52.85 -14.02 -37.50
N GLN A 117 -53.18 -15.23 -37.97
CA GLN A 117 -54.26 -15.44 -38.93
C GLN A 117 -55.63 -15.04 -38.38
N ALA A 118 -55.91 -15.37 -37.11
CA ALA A 118 -57.15 -14.96 -36.45
C ALA A 118 -57.26 -13.43 -36.32
N ALA A 119 -56.17 -12.75 -35.98
CA ALA A 119 -56.12 -11.30 -35.89
C ALA A 119 -56.32 -10.63 -37.25
N VAL A 120 -55.63 -11.12 -38.29
CA VAL A 120 -55.77 -10.62 -39.67
C VAL A 120 -57.19 -10.83 -40.19
N SER A 121 -57.78 -12.02 -39.96
CA SER A 121 -59.15 -12.33 -40.37
C SER A 121 -60.17 -11.41 -39.69
N THR A 122 -60.01 -11.18 -38.38
CA THR A 122 -60.87 -10.27 -37.61
C THR A 122 -60.77 -8.83 -38.12
N TYR A 123 -59.56 -8.37 -38.44
CA TYR A 123 -59.33 -7.02 -38.94
C TYR A 123 -59.93 -6.80 -40.33
N ILE A 124 -59.75 -7.75 -41.25
CA ILE A 124 -60.30 -7.67 -42.62
C ILE A 124 -61.83 -7.72 -42.60
N ALA A 125 -62.44 -8.50 -41.69
CA ALA A 125 -63.89 -8.55 -41.55
C ALA A 125 -64.48 -7.21 -41.05
N ALA A 126 -63.78 -6.52 -40.14
CA ALA A 126 -64.16 -5.21 -39.64
C ALA A 126 -63.82 -4.06 -40.61
N ASN A 127 -62.84 -4.26 -41.51
CA ASN A 127 -62.33 -3.25 -42.43
C ASN A 127 -62.18 -3.84 -43.85
N PRO A 128 -63.29 -4.16 -44.53
CA PRO A 128 -63.23 -4.76 -45.86
C PRO A 128 -62.55 -3.78 -46.83
N PRO A 129 -61.50 -4.21 -47.58
CA PRO A 129 -60.84 -3.33 -48.53
C PRO A 129 -61.82 -2.94 -49.64
N ALA A 130 -61.89 -1.64 -49.96
CA ALA A 130 -62.66 -1.16 -51.10
C ALA A 130 -62.12 -1.80 -52.38
N ALA A 131 -63.00 -2.32 -53.23
CA ALA A 131 -62.60 -2.97 -54.47
C ALA A 131 -61.85 -1.97 -55.39
N GLY A 132 -60.58 -2.24 -55.67
CA GLY A 132 -59.90 -1.68 -56.85
C GLY A 132 -58.49 -1.11 -56.71
N GLN A 133 -57.90 -0.95 -55.52
CA GLN A 133 -56.48 -0.54 -55.39
C GLN A 133 -55.78 -1.20 -54.20
N ASN A 134 -54.52 -1.60 -54.40
CA ASN A 134 -53.66 -2.11 -53.33
C ASN A 134 -53.44 -0.99 -52.30
N ALA A 135 -53.49 -1.33 -51.01
CA ALA A 135 -53.18 -0.38 -49.95
C ALA A 135 -51.74 0.16 -50.11
N THR A 136 -51.58 1.46 -49.92
CA THR A 136 -50.24 2.09 -49.89
C THR A 136 -49.51 1.74 -48.59
N ASP A 137 -48.17 1.74 -48.60
CA ASP A 137 -47.36 1.49 -47.40
C ASP A 137 -47.71 2.43 -46.24
N ALA A 138 -48.11 3.67 -46.54
CA ALA A 138 -48.56 4.64 -45.53
C ALA A 138 -49.88 4.22 -44.86
N GLN A 139 -50.83 3.71 -45.64
CA GLN A 139 -52.10 3.19 -45.10
C GLN A 139 -51.89 1.92 -44.27
N VAL A 140 -50.98 1.05 -44.70
CA VAL A 140 -50.59 -0.15 -43.94
C VAL A 140 -49.91 0.24 -42.63
N SER A 141 -48.94 1.14 -42.67
CA SER A 141 -48.22 1.63 -41.48
C SER A 141 -49.17 2.31 -40.48
N GLN A 142 -50.10 3.14 -40.96
CA GLN A 142 -51.11 3.79 -40.12
C GLN A 142 -52.05 2.77 -39.46
N ALA A 143 -52.52 1.78 -40.21
CA ALA A 143 -53.37 0.71 -39.69
C ALA A 143 -52.65 -0.11 -38.61
N VAL A 144 -51.38 -0.46 -38.83
CA VAL A 144 -50.56 -1.19 -37.85
C VAL A 144 -50.34 -0.37 -36.59
N SER A 145 -50.05 0.92 -36.71
CA SER A 145 -49.86 1.83 -35.56
C SER A 145 -51.14 1.96 -34.71
N VAL A 146 -52.30 2.14 -35.35
CA VAL A 146 -53.61 2.17 -34.66
C VAL A 146 -53.90 0.84 -33.97
N TYR A 147 -53.63 -0.28 -34.63
CA TYR A 147 -53.84 -1.60 -34.06
C TYR A 147 -52.95 -1.87 -32.84
N LEU A 148 -51.64 -1.57 -32.92
CA LEU A 148 -50.69 -1.73 -31.82
C LEU A 148 -50.95 -0.74 -30.67
N GLY A 149 -51.47 0.45 -30.95
CA GLY A 149 -51.89 1.39 -29.90
C GLY A 149 -53.12 0.91 -29.13
N ALA A 150 -54.07 0.26 -29.81
CA ALA A 150 -55.26 -0.32 -29.19
C ALA A 150 -54.99 -1.70 -28.55
N HIS A 151 -54.00 -2.43 -29.05
CA HIS A 151 -53.59 -3.75 -28.58
C HIS A 151 -52.08 -3.77 -28.35
N PRO A 152 -51.58 -3.02 -27.35
CA PRO A 152 -50.17 -3.02 -27.04
C PRO A 152 -49.74 -4.46 -26.70
N PRO A 153 -48.64 -4.97 -27.27
CA PRO A 153 -48.09 -6.23 -26.83
C PRO A 153 -47.81 -6.13 -25.33
N ALA A 154 -48.06 -7.20 -24.58
CA ALA A 154 -47.73 -7.21 -23.17
C ALA A 154 -46.24 -6.88 -23.00
N ASP A 155 -45.94 -5.92 -22.12
CA ASP A 155 -44.55 -5.61 -21.78
C ASP A 155 -43.84 -6.91 -21.38
N GLY A 156 -42.62 -7.10 -21.88
CA GLY A 156 -41.76 -8.16 -21.40
C GLY A 156 -41.61 -8.05 -19.88
N ARG A 157 -41.59 -9.17 -19.16
CA ARG A 157 -41.38 -9.15 -17.70
C ARG A 157 -40.05 -8.47 -17.39
N SER A 158 -40.04 -7.50 -16.48
CA SER A 158 -38.80 -6.85 -16.03
C SER A 158 -37.86 -7.85 -15.36
N VAL A 159 -36.56 -7.55 -15.35
CA VAL A 159 -35.57 -8.37 -14.65
C VAL A 159 -35.22 -7.71 -13.32
N GLU A 160 -35.22 -8.50 -12.26
CA GLU A 160 -34.75 -8.11 -10.92
C GLU A 160 -33.41 -8.79 -10.64
N ILE A 161 -32.49 -8.09 -9.97
CA ILE A 161 -31.15 -8.59 -9.61
C ILE A 161 -30.93 -8.45 -8.10
N GLN A 162 -30.33 -9.46 -7.48
CA GLN A 162 -29.95 -9.41 -6.06
C GLN A 162 -28.62 -10.13 -5.80
N VAL A 163 -28.08 -9.92 -4.58
CA VAL A 163 -26.98 -10.71 -4.03
C VAL A 163 -27.50 -11.49 -2.83
N ALA A 164 -27.53 -12.82 -2.93
CA ALA A 164 -28.03 -13.72 -1.88
C ALA A 164 -27.33 -15.08 -1.97
N ASP A 165 -27.21 -15.78 -0.83
CA ASP A 165 -26.66 -17.14 -0.74
C ASP A 165 -25.27 -17.34 -1.38
N GLY A 166 -24.47 -16.28 -1.45
CA GLY A 166 -23.15 -16.32 -2.08
C GLY A 166 -23.17 -16.21 -3.61
N TYR A 167 -24.30 -15.82 -4.22
CA TYR A 167 -24.45 -15.61 -5.66
C TYR A 167 -25.05 -14.24 -5.98
N ILE A 168 -24.68 -13.70 -7.14
CA ILE A 168 -25.51 -12.73 -7.86
C ILE A 168 -26.59 -13.54 -8.56
N GLN A 169 -27.85 -13.21 -8.28
CA GLN A 169 -29.02 -13.91 -8.79
C GLN A 169 -29.90 -12.95 -9.60
N ALA A 170 -30.63 -13.49 -10.57
CA ALA A 170 -31.63 -12.74 -11.32
C ALA A 170 -32.94 -13.51 -11.46
N ARG A 171 -34.04 -12.79 -11.64
CA ARG A 171 -35.33 -13.35 -12.05
C ARG A 171 -36.10 -12.38 -12.95
N GLN A 172 -37.03 -12.92 -13.73
CA GLN A 172 -38.11 -12.11 -14.30
C GLN A 172 -39.14 -11.80 -13.20
N THR A 173 -39.79 -10.64 -13.24
CA THR A 173 -40.83 -10.24 -12.26
C THR A 173 -41.87 -11.35 -12.10
N GLY A 174 -42.02 -11.86 -10.87
CA GLY A 174 -42.94 -12.96 -10.54
C GLY A 174 -42.42 -14.38 -10.80
N GLY A 175 -41.18 -14.53 -11.29
CA GLY A 175 -40.50 -15.82 -11.48
C GLY A 175 -39.67 -16.28 -10.28
N ALA A 176 -39.03 -17.44 -10.42
CA ALA A 176 -38.05 -17.94 -9.45
C ALA A 176 -36.67 -17.30 -9.68
N TRP A 177 -35.89 -17.16 -8.61
CA TRP A 177 -34.50 -16.70 -8.67
C TRP A 177 -33.58 -17.78 -9.23
N GLY A 178 -32.77 -17.39 -10.23
CA GLY A 178 -31.67 -18.21 -10.75
C GLY A 178 -30.32 -17.62 -10.38
N SER A 179 -29.38 -18.47 -9.95
CA SER A 179 -27.99 -18.08 -9.71
C SER A 179 -27.27 -17.82 -11.02
N LEU A 180 -26.59 -16.68 -11.13
CA LEU A 180 -25.81 -16.31 -12.31
C LEU A 180 -24.31 -16.44 -12.07
N ILE A 181 -23.81 -15.84 -10.99
CA ILE A 181 -22.38 -15.74 -10.71
C ILE A 181 -22.16 -15.98 -9.22
N ALA A 182 -21.29 -16.93 -8.86
CA ALA A 182 -20.83 -17.09 -7.50
C ALA A 182 -20.01 -15.86 -7.08
N VAL A 183 -20.34 -15.23 -5.95
CA VAL A 183 -19.62 -14.05 -5.45
C VAL A 183 -18.15 -14.37 -5.18
N SER A 184 -17.84 -15.62 -4.80
CA SER A 184 -16.47 -16.08 -4.60
C SER A 184 -15.61 -16.04 -5.87
N SER A 185 -16.20 -16.16 -7.07
CA SER A 185 -15.44 -16.09 -8.32
C SER A 185 -15.08 -14.66 -8.72
N LEU A 186 -15.72 -13.66 -8.09
CA LEU A 186 -15.41 -12.24 -8.27
C LEU A 186 -14.26 -11.76 -7.37
N ALA A 187 -13.83 -12.58 -6.42
CA ALA A 187 -12.70 -12.27 -5.56
C ALA A 187 -11.38 -12.62 -6.25
N GLY A 188 -10.61 -11.59 -6.63
CA GLY A 188 -9.20 -11.74 -6.96
C GLY A 188 -8.34 -11.89 -5.70
N SER A 189 -7.13 -12.44 -5.84
CA SER A 189 -6.13 -12.37 -4.77
C SER A 189 -5.82 -10.90 -4.45
N ASN A 190 -5.64 -10.57 -3.17
CA ASN A 190 -5.15 -9.24 -2.79
C ASN A 190 -3.81 -8.95 -3.49
N GLY A 191 -3.64 -7.72 -3.97
CA GLY A 191 -2.35 -7.28 -4.54
C GLY A 191 -1.22 -7.39 -3.52
N LYS A 192 0.02 -7.58 -4.00
CA LYS A 192 1.21 -7.59 -3.12
C LYS A 192 1.38 -6.23 -2.44
N SER A 193 1.65 -6.24 -1.13
CA SER A 193 1.91 -5.02 -0.36
C SER A 193 3.28 -4.41 -0.71
N ILE A 194 3.46 -3.13 -0.42
CA ILE A 194 4.75 -2.43 -0.53
C ILE A 194 5.41 -2.40 0.85
N GLU A 195 6.71 -2.70 0.86
CA GLU A 195 7.57 -2.62 2.04
C GLU A 195 8.65 -1.56 1.80
N LEU A 196 9.01 -0.82 2.85
CA LEU A 196 10.04 0.21 2.84
C LEU A 196 11.09 -0.11 3.91
N GLN A 197 12.36 0.11 3.60
CA GLN A 197 13.44 0.02 4.57
C GLN A 197 14.46 1.13 4.36
N LYS A 198 15.24 1.40 5.41
CA LYS A 198 16.39 2.30 5.35
C LYS A 198 17.67 1.48 5.46
N THR A 199 18.63 1.73 4.58
CA THR A 199 20.00 1.22 4.67
C THR A 199 20.97 2.33 5.09
N THR A 200 22.27 2.06 4.99
CA THR A 200 23.32 3.07 5.18
C THR A 200 23.39 4.06 4.02
N THR A 201 22.95 3.68 2.81
CA THR A 201 23.10 4.47 1.58
C THR A 201 21.79 4.92 0.95
N ALA A 202 20.67 4.23 1.20
CA ALA A 202 19.40 4.50 0.53
C ALA A 202 18.17 4.20 1.40
N ILE A 203 17.04 4.82 1.07
CA ILE A 203 15.72 4.28 1.32
C ILE A 203 15.41 3.32 0.17
N GLN A 204 15.02 2.10 0.50
CA GLN A 204 14.71 1.05 -0.46
C GLN A 204 13.25 0.66 -0.37
N TRP A 205 12.72 0.15 -1.47
CA TRP A 205 11.37 -0.36 -1.57
C TRP A 205 11.36 -1.75 -2.19
N ARG A 206 10.33 -2.54 -1.87
CA ARG A 206 9.99 -3.77 -2.59
C ARG A 206 8.50 -4.04 -2.52
N GLN A 207 8.01 -4.89 -3.42
CA GLN A 207 6.76 -5.61 -3.20
C GLN A 207 7.02 -6.78 -2.25
N SER A 208 6.04 -7.18 -1.42
CA SER A 208 6.21 -8.31 -0.49
C SER A 208 6.68 -9.57 -1.20
N GLY A 209 7.79 -10.14 -0.70
CA GLY A 209 8.48 -11.29 -1.29
C GLY A 209 9.38 -10.98 -2.50
N GLY A 210 9.49 -9.71 -2.92
CA GLY A 210 10.37 -9.27 -4.00
C GLY A 210 11.77 -8.87 -3.55
N THR A 211 12.60 -8.47 -4.51
CA THR A 211 13.94 -7.90 -4.26
C THR A 211 13.84 -6.43 -3.91
N TRP A 212 14.70 -5.97 -3.00
CA TRP A 212 14.82 -4.56 -2.65
C TRP A 212 15.44 -3.75 -3.79
N ALA A 213 14.87 -2.58 -4.07
CA ALA A 213 15.38 -1.61 -5.02
C ALA A 213 15.55 -0.25 -4.35
N ASP A 214 16.58 0.50 -4.75
CA ASP A 214 16.81 1.86 -4.25
C ASP A 214 15.68 2.78 -4.73
N LEU A 215 14.97 3.38 -3.77
CA LEU A 215 13.97 4.40 -4.03
C LEU A 215 14.61 5.79 -4.05
N VAL A 216 15.42 6.06 -3.03
CA VAL A 216 16.09 7.36 -2.84
C VAL A 216 17.42 7.13 -2.16
N LEU A 217 18.48 7.78 -2.65
CA LEU A 217 19.77 7.78 -1.97
C LEU A 217 19.74 8.73 -0.78
N LEU A 218 20.30 8.31 0.36
CA LEU A 218 20.39 9.15 1.56
C LEU A 218 21.24 10.41 1.31
N SER A 219 22.23 10.35 0.44
CA SER A 219 23.04 11.50 0.02
C SER A 219 22.24 12.56 -0.75
N ALA A 220 21.13 12.18 -1.39
CA ALA A 220 20.27 13.10 -2.11
C ALA A 220 19.29 13.83 -1.18
N ILE A 221 19.12 13.37 0.06
CA ILE A 221 18.29 14.03 1.07
C ILE A 221 19.16 15.07 1.79
N THR A 222 19.26 16.26 1.22
CA THR A 222 19.95 17.40 1.85
C THR A 222 18.97 18.22 2.70
N GLY A 223 19.48 18.80 3.78
CA GLY A 223 18.76 19.73 4.64
C GLY A 223 19.66 20.91 5.04
N PRO A 224 19.11 21.99 5.62
CA PRO A 224 19.92 23.09 6.12
C PRO A 224 20.94 22.59 7.14
N SER A 225 22.14 23.17 7.09
CA SER A 225 23.32 22.76 7.85
C SER A 225 23.04 22.52 9.34
N SER A 226 23.68 21.50 9.92
CA SER A 226 23.52 21.15 11.33
C SER A 226 24.10 22.24 12.23
N LYS A 227 23.37 22.57 13.31
CA LYS A 227 23.84 23.54 14.31
C LYS A 227 24.83 22.84 15.24
N VAL A 228 26.10 23.22 15.18
CA VAL A 228 27.14 22.75 16.11
C VAL A 228 27.44 23.84 17.12
N SER A 229 27.10 23.61 18.39
CA SER A 229 27.47 24.54 19.46
C SER A 229 28.94 24.33 19.84
N LEU A 230 29.74 25.40 19.75
CA LEU A 230 31.18 25.38 20.05
C LEU A 230 31.51 25.97 21.44
N GLY A 231 30.48 26.15 22.28
CA GLY A 231 30.62 26.69 23.63
C GLY A 231 30.60 28.22 23.69
N THR A 232 31.14 28.77 24.79
CA THR A 232 31.20 30.20 25.05
C THR A 232 32.63 30.69 24.91
N VAL A 233 32.83 31.74 24.13
CA VAL A 233 34.09 32.46 23.96
C VAL A 233 33.98 33.84 24.60
N ILE A 234 35.11 34.40 25.02
CA ILE A 234 35.20 35.74 25.57
C ILE A 234 35.88 36.65 24.55
N VAL A 235 35.14 37.63 24.02
CA VAL A 235 35.67 38.71 23.20
C VAL A 235 36.24 39.77 24.14
N THR A 236 37.57 39.90 24.20
CA THR A 236 38.24 40.91 25.04
C THR A 236 39.22 41.73 24.21
N GLN A 237 39.28 43.03 24.48
CA GLN A 237 40.33 43.92 23.99
C GLN A 237 40.81 44.81 25.13
N THR A 238 42.13 44.88 25.28
CA THR A 238 42.82 45.78 26.20
C THR A 238 43.59 46.82 25.40
N ALA A 239 43.39 48.10 25.73
CA ALA A 239 44.05 49.23 25.08
C ALA A 239 45.47 49.43 25.64
N ASN A 240 46.49 48.98 24.92
CA ASN A 240 47.90 49.32 25.23
C ASN A 240 48.24 50.79 24.92
N LEU A 241 47.39 51.44 24.12
CA LEU A 241 47.35 52.86 23.81
C LEU A 241 45.87 53.24 23.69
N ALA A 242 45.53 54.51 23.93
CA ALA A 242 44.14 54.96 23.81
C ALA A 242 43.62 54.70 22.39
N LEU A 243 42.48 54.00 22.28
CA LEU A 243 41.84 53.64 21.03
C LEU A 243 40.62 54.53 20.80
N SER A 244 40.56 55.22 19.66
CA SER A 244 39.38 55.99 19.26
C SER A 244 38.12 55.12 19.16
N ALA A 245 36.94 55.71 19.27
CA ALA A 245 35.68 55.00 18.99
C ALA A 245 35.62 54.57 17.52
N GLY A 246 35.03 53.41 17.24
CA GLY A 246 34.87 52.94 15.86
C GLY A 246 34.76 51.42 15.71
N ILE A 247 34.83 50.97 14.46
CA ILE A 247 34.83 49.56 14.08
C ILE A 247 36.22 48.98 14.27
N ARG A 248 36.29 47.79 14.88
CA ARG A 248 37.53 47.06 15.18
C ARG A 248 37.30 45.58 14.92
N SER A 249 38.40 44.84 14.76
CA SER A 249 38.36 43.38 14.70
C SER A 249 39.28 42.75 15.74
N VAL A 250 38.85 41.63 16.31
CA VAL A 250 39.63 40.80 17.23
C VAL A 250 39.64 39.37 16.71
N THR A 251 40.83 38.76 16.71
CA THR A 251 40.99 37.35 16.38
C THR A 251 40.91 36.51 17.66
N LEU A 252 40.07 35.49 17.64
CA LEU A 252 39.83 34.57 18.75
C LEU A 252 40.21 33.16 18.33
N THR A 253 40.78 32.41 19.26
CA THR A 253 40.96 30.96 19.10
C THR A 253 39.74 30.24 19.65
N VAL A 254 38.99 29.55 18.80
CA VAL A 254 37.79 28.79 19.19
C VAL A 254 37.91 27.38 18.65
N GLN A 255 38.10 26.41 19.56
CA GLN A 255 38.27 25.01 19.19
C GLN A 255 37.04 24.47 18.45
N GLY A 256 37.28 23.77 17.35
CA GLY A 256 36.23 23.12 16.55
C GLY A 256 35.64 23.99 15.42
N VAL A 257 36.02 25.27 15.34
CA VAL A 257 35.77 26.10 14.15
C VAL A 257 36.58 25.56 12.98
N GLN A 258 35.93 25.37 11.84
CA GLN A 258 36.58 25.02 10.58
C GLN A 258 36.66 26.26 9.67
N LYS A 259 37.57 26.20 8.70
CA LYS A 259 37.65 27.26 7.69
C LYS A 259 36.33 27.32 6.92
N ASP A 260 35.84 28.53 6.67
CA ASP A 260 34.62 28.82 5.92
C ASP A 260 33.32 28.33 6.62
N ASP A 261 33.38 27.98 7.91
CA ASP A 261 32.16 27.78 8.72
C ASP A 261 31.30 29.06 8.72
N ASP A 262 29.99 28.90 8.53
CA ASP A 262 29.02 29.96 8.80
C ASP A 262 28.82 30.08 10.32
N ILE A 263 29.15 31.23 10.89
CA ILE A 263 29.18 31.43 12.34
C ILE A 263 28.05 32.34 12.81
N LEU A 264 27.30 31.86 13.79
CA LEU A 264 26.42 32.67 14.61
C LEU A 264 27.09 32.93 15.96
N LEU A 265 27.24 34.21 16.29
CA LEU A 265 27.82 34.68 17.54
C LEU A 265 26.78 35.44 18.36
N PHE A 266 26.40 34.89 19.50
CA PHE A 266 25.36 35.47 20.35
C PHE A 266 25.93 35.96 21.68
N PRO A 267 25.81 37.25 22.03
CA PRO A 267 26.12 37.72 23.38
C PRO A 267 25.34 36.92 24.41
N THR A 268 26.00 36.50 25.50
CA THR A 268 25.32 35.78 26.60
C THR A 268 24.64 36.73 27.59
N ALA A 269 24.86 38.04 27.44
CA ALA A 269 24.23 39.12 28.19
C ALA A 269 23.97 40.31 27.26
N ALA A 270 23.15 41.26 27.70
CA ALA A 270 22.92 42.50 26.94
C ALA A 270 24.25 43.22 26.67
N LEU A 271 24.43 43.69 25.43
CA LEU A 271 25.63 44.44 25.06
C LEU A 271 25.67 45.78 25.81
N PRO A 272 26.84 46.21 26.32
CA PRO A 272 26.97 47.55 26.89
C PRO A 272 26.64 48.63 25.85
N ALA A 273 26.17 49.79 26.31
CA ALA A 273 25.81 50.90 25.43
C ALA A 273 27.01 51.30 24.54
N GLY A 274 26.74 51.47 23.23
CA GLY A 274 27.76 51.84 22.24
C GLY A 274 28.58 50.66 21.69
N TYR A 275 28.29 49.42 22.10
CA TYR A 275 28.88 48.21 21.52
C TYR A 275 27.91 47.51 20.56
N ALA A 276 28.42 47.00 19.45
CA ALA A 276 27.68 46.17 18.51
C ALA A 276 28.61 45.11 17.90
N ILE A 277 28.14 43.87 17.82
CA ILE A 277 28.83 42.81 17.06
C ILE A 277 28.30 42.87 15.62
N HIS A 278 29.21 42.87 14.64
CA HIS A 278 28.91 42.87 13.22
C HIS A 278 29.19 41.50 12.63
N ASN A 279 30.12 41.43 11.69
CA ASN A 279 30.49 40.22 10.99
C ASN A 279 31.44 39.34 11.82
N VAL A 280 31.31 38.04 11.64
CA VAL A 280 32.19 37.02 12.22
C VAL A 280 32.62 36.07 11.12
N VAL A 281 33.92 35.90 10.93
CA VAL A 281 34.47 35.11 9.82
C VAL A 281 35.44 34.05 10.33
N ALA A 282 35.27 32.82 9.87
CA ALA A 282 36.14 31.69 10.14
C ALA A 282 37.20 31.51 9.03
N ASN A 283 38.25 32.33 9.04
CA ASN A 283 39.27 32.33 7.97
C ASN A 283 40.23 31.12 7.99
N ALA A 284 40.29 30.39 9.11
CA ALA A 284 41.14 29.22 9.28
C ALA A 284 40.58 28.32 10.38
N ALA A 285 41.06 27.09 10.45
CA ALA A 285 40.73 26.18 11.54
C ALA A 285 41.04 26.82 12.91
N ASN A 286 40.13 26.61 13.86
CA ASN A 286 40.14 27.11 15.22
C ASN A 286 40.26 28.64 15.36
N THR A 287 39.99 29.41 14.30
CA THR A 287 40.23 30.86 14.26
C THR A 287 38.97 31.62 13.84
N LEU A 288 38.52 32.55 14.68
CA LEU A 288 37.43 33.47 14.37
C LEU A 288 37.92 34.91 14.38
N VAL A 289 37.55 35.67 13.36
CA VAL A 289 37.72 37.12 13.34
C VAL A 289 36.36 37.75 13.61
N VAL A 290 36.23 38.43 14.74
CA VAL A 290 35.01 39.12 15.14
C VAL A 290 35.18 40.61 14.89
N THR A 291 34.31 41.19 14.08
CA THR A 291 34.25 42.62 13.85
C THR A 291 33.15 43.24 14.71
N PHE A 292 33.45 44.34 15.38
CA PHE A 292 32.54 44.99 16.32
C PHE A 292 32.75 46.51 16.33
N SER A 293 31.70 47.27 16.64
CA SER A 293 31.82 48.68 17.02
C SER A 293 32.01 48.79 18.52
N ALA A 294 32.89 49.70 18.95
CA ALA A 294 33.05 50.01 20.37
C ALA A 294 33.38 51.50 20.61
N PRO A 295 33.01 52.06 21.78
CA PRO A 295 33.38 53.42 22.19
C PRO A 295 34.88 53.58 22.40
N LEU A 296 35.34 54.82 22.60
CA LEU A 296 36.73 55.13 22.93
C LEU A 296 37.19 54.31 24.15
N LEU A 297 38.37 53.70 24.04
CA LEU A 297 38.98 52.92 25.11
C LEU A 297 40.26 53.62 25.57
N ALA A 298 40.28 54.12 26.80
CA ALA A 298 41.43 54.81 27.37
C ALA A 298 42.63 53.85 27.53
N LEU A 299 43.84 54.40 27.68
CA LEU A 299 45.05 53.62 27.98
C LEU A 299 44.83 52.72 29.21
N GLY A 300 45.10 51.43 29.06
CA GLY A 300 44.95 50.41 30.10
C GLY A 300 43.52 49.91 30.32
N ALA A 301 42.51 50.53 29.70
CA ALA A 301 41.12 50.08 29.80
C ALA A 301 40.88 48.82 28.96
N SER A 302 39.94 47.99 29.40
CA SER A 302 39.52 46.78 28.68
C SER A 302 38.00 46.69 28.61
N PHE A 303 37.49 46.01 27.58
CA PHE A 303 36.12 45.54 27.56
C PHE A 303 36.10 44.03 27.35
N THR A 304 35.01 43.41 27.82
CA THR A 304 34.79 41.98 27.71
C THR A 304 33.33 41.69 27.36
N ILE A 305 33.11 40.85 26.35
CA ILE A 305 31.79 40.35 25.95
C ILE A 305 31.86 38.83 25.85
N ALA A 306 31.11 38.12 26.68
CA ALA A 306 30.95 36.69 26.57
C ALA A 306 29.93 36.37 25.47
N CYS A 307 30.30 35.46 24.55
CA CYS A 307 29.50 35.10 23.40
C CYS A 307 29.40 33.58 23.25
N ARG A 308 28.20 33.07 22.99
CA ARG A 308 27.99 31.69 22.54
C ARG A 308 28.31 31.60 21.05
N VAL A 309 29.09 30.60 20.67
CA VAL A 309 29.46 30.33 19.28
C VAL A 309 28.68 29.12 18.77
N VAL A 310 28.06 29.28 17.60
CA VAL A 310 27.41 28.19 16.86
C VAL A 310 27.92 28.21 15.43
N ALA A 311 28.44 27.08 14.96
CA ALA A 311 28.74 26.86 13.55
C ALA A 311 27.54 26.20 12.86
N LEU A 312 27.26 26.60 11.63
CA LEU A 312 26.26 25.99 10.76
C LEU A 312 27.00 25.16 9.70
N ARG A 313 26.94 23.83 9.81
CA ARG A 313 27.61 22.91 8.88
C ARG A 313 26.87 21.59 8.72
#